data_AF-A0A3B0QWQ2-F1
#
_entry.id   AF-A0A3B0QWQ2-F1
#
_cell.length_a   1.000
_cell.length_b   1.000
_cell.length_c   1.000
_cell.angle_alpha   90.00
_cell.angle_beta   90.00
_cell.angle_gamma   90.00
#
_symmetry.space_group_name_H-M   'P 1'
#
loop_
_entity.id
_entity.type
_entity.pdbx_description
1 polymer ?
#
loop_
_entity_poly.entity_id
_entity_poly.type
_entity_poly.pdbx_seq_one_letter_code
_entity_poly.pdbx_strand_id
1 'polypeptide(L)' 'MIGFSKSNGISERQLLAPSTLLRYGLTKGIEIRFVNQVESIKNKTTSEKVNGTSDLEIGAKVQILQKEKKR' A
#
# COMPACT_ATOMS: atom_id res chain seq x y z
N MET A 1 4.79 3.94 -6.50
CA MET A 1 4.58 5.42 -6.47
C MET A 1 5.88 6.07 -6.00
N ILE A 2 6.28 7.23 -6.54
CA ILE A 2 7.53 7.92 -6.16
C ILE A 2 7.15 9.14 -5.32
N GLY A 3 7.63 9.19 -4.07
CA GLY A 3 7.46 10.31 -3.15
C GLY A 3 8.78 11.06 -2.96
N PHE A 4 8.68 12.39 -2.77
CA PHE A 4 9.82 13.23 -2.45
C PHE A 4 9.53 13.95 -1.13
N SER A 5 10.35 13.71 -0.11
CA SER A 5 10.29 14.42 1.18
C SER A 5 11.54 15.29 1.31
N LYS A 6 11.36 16.52 1.79
CA LYS A 6 12.44 17.49 2.03
C LYS A 6 12.45 17.85 3.51
N SER A 7 13.28 17.15 4.28
CA SER A 7 13.54 17.45 5.69
C SER A 7 14.92 18.11 5.81
N ASN A 8 14.99 19.31 6.39
CA ASN A 8 16.19 20.07 6.76
C ASN A 8 17.51 19.70 6.03
N GLY A 9 17.62 20.04 4.75
CA GLY A 9 18.88 19.90 3.98
C GLY A 9 19.19 18.50 3.47
N ILE A 10 18.39 17.49 3.81
CA ILE A 10 18.53 16.11 3.34
C ILE A 10 17.45 15.85 2.28
N SER A 11 17.86 15.45 1.07
CA SER A 11 16.92 15.07 0.01
C SER A 11 16.68 13.56 0.06
N GLU A 12 15.46 13.18 0.45
CA GLU A 12 15.06 11.78 0.51
C GLU A 12 14.15 11.44 -0.68
N ARG A 13 14.48 10.35 -1.38
CA ARG A 13 13.61 9.78 -2.42
C ARG A 13 12.97 8.53 -1.88
N GLN A 14 11.65 8.54 -1.78
CA GLN A 14 10.84 7.40 -1.36
C GLN A 14 10.31 6.69 -2.59
N LEU A 15 10.54 5.39 -2.68
CA LEU A 15 10.03 4.53 -3.73
C LEU A 15 9.15 3.45 -3.10
N LEU A 16 7.86 3.51 -3.38
CA LEU A 16 6.90 2.46 -3.05
C LEU A 16 6.91 1.44 -4.19
N ALA A 17 7.42 0.25 -3.89
CA ALA A 17 7.48 -0.92 -4.76
C ALA A 17 6.11 -1.63 -4.78
N PRO A 18 5.88 -2.59 -5.71
CA PRO A 18 4.61 -3.29 -5.83
C PRO A 18 4.11 -3.83 -4.48
N SER A 19 2.84 -3.58 -4.17
CA SER A 19 2.21 -4.07 -2.95
C SER A 19 1.59 -5.44 -3.16
N THR A 20 1.58 -6.26 -2.11
CA THR A 20 0.82 -7.50 -2.07
C THR A 20 -0.54 -7.23 -1.45
N LEU A 21 -1.62 -7.48 -2.21
CA LEU A 21 -3.00 -7.39 -1.73
C LEU A 21 -3.60 -8.79 -1.65
N LEU A 22 -3.72 -9.32 -0.45
CA LEU A 22 -4.46 -10.55 -0.17
C LEU A 22 -5.93 -10.21 0.07
N ARG A 23 -6.83 -10.92 -0.62
CA ARG A 23 -8.28 -10.76 -0.49
C ARG A 23 -8.89 -12.09 -0.11
N TYR A 24 -9.61 -12.12 1.00
CA TYR A 24 -10.34 -13.29 1.45
C TYR A 24 -11.84 -12.98 1.50
N GLY A 25 -12.62 -13.68 0.67
CA GLY A 25 -14.07 -13.55 0.65
C GLY A 25 -14.70 -14.44 1.70
N LEU A 26 -15.26 -13.85 2.76
CA LEU A 26 -16.02 -14.59 3.77
C LEU A 26 -17.41 -14.96 3.22
N THR A 27 -18.05 -14.03 2.51
CA THR A 27 -19.35 -14.23 1.86
C THR A 27 -19.40 -13.44 0.55
N LYS A 28 -20.45 -13.61 -0.27
CA LYS A 28 -20.66 -12.83 -1.51
C LYS A 28 -20.67 -11.31 -1.31
N GLY A 29 -20.87 -10.84 -0.08
CA GLY A 29 -20.87 -9.43 0.26
C GLY A 29 -19.77 -9.00 1.22
N ILE A 30 -18.94 -9.91 1.75
CA ILE A 30 -17.93 -9.56 2.76
C ILE A 30 -16.56 -10.04 2.29
N GLU A 31 -15.63 -9.11 2.12
CA GLU A 31 -14.23 -9.39 1.81
C GLU A 31 -13.34 -8.78 2.90
N ILE A 32 -12.34 -9.53 3.37
CA ILE A 32 -11.23 -9.00 4.17
C ILE A 32 -10.04 -8.82 3.24
N ARG A 33 -9.26 -7.75 3.47
CA ARG A 33 -8.12 -7.34 2.67
C ARG A 33 -6.91 -7.12 3.56
N PHE A 34 -5.79 -7.71 3.17
CA PHE A 34 -4.48 -7.41 3.76
C PHE A 34 -3.62 -6.82 2.67
N VAL A 35 -3.09 -5.63 2.91
CA VAL A 35 -2.22 -4.89 2.00
C VAL A 35 -0.88 -4.73 2.66
N ASN A 36 0.16 -5.20 1.98
CA ASN A 36 1.53 -4.98 2.38
C ASN A 36 2.25 -4.23 1.26
N GLN A 37 2.84 -3.08 1.57
CA GLN A 37 3.62 -2.29 0.62
C GLN A 37 5.10 -2.36 0.99
N VAL A 38 5.98 -2.46 0.00
CA VAL A 38 7.43 -2.41 0.24
C VAL A 38 7.93 -1.01 -0.08
N GLU A 39 8.75 -0.46 0.79
CA GLU A 39 9.24 0.90 0.71
C GLU A 39 10.78 0.94 0.64
N SER A 40 11.29 1.81 -0.22
CA SER A 40 12.72 2.07 -0.34
C SER A 40 12.98 3.56 -0.23
N ILE A 41 13.67 3.97 0.83
CA ILE A 41 14.08 5.34 1.08
C ILE A 41 15.55 5.46 0.72
N LYS A 42 15.84 6.34 -0.25
CA LYS A 42 17.21 6.69 -0.63
C LYS A 42 17.53 8.10 -0.16
N ASN A 43 18.48 8.21 0.76
CA ASN A 43 19.07 9.48 1.15
C ASN A 43 20.07 9.92 0.07
N LYS A 44 19.82 11.05 -0.60
CA LYS A 44 20.71 11.56 -1.65
C LYS A 44 21.99 12.21 -1.10
N THR A 45 22.02 12.58 0.18
CA THR A 45 23.17 13.25 0.81
C THR A 45 24.20 12.23 1.29
N THR A 46 23.78 11.11 1.87
CA THR A 46 24.69 10.04 2.37
C THR A 46 24.82 8.85 1.40
N SER A 47 24.03 8.83 0.30
CA SER A 47 23.89 7.68 -0.61
C SER A 47 23.37 6.39 0.05
N GLU A 48 22.93 6.45 1.30
CA GLU A 48 22.37 5.32 2.02
C GLU A 48 20.98 4.97 1.48
N LYS A 49 20.73 3.67 1.36
CA LYS A 49 19.47 3.11 0.88
C LYS A 49 18.92 2.20 1.97
N VAL A 50 17.79 2.60 2.55
CA VAL A 50 17.05 1.79 3.51
C VAL A 50 15.88 1.18 2.77
N ASN A 51 15.79 -0.15 2.81
CA ASN A 51 14.64 -0.89 2.28
C ASN A 51 13.91 -1.49 3.46
N GLY A 52 12.59 -1.29 3.51
CA GLY A 52 11.74 -1.79 4.56
C GLY A 52 10.40 -2.24 4.01
N THR A 53 9.72 -3.05 4.79
CA THR A 53 8.29 -3.25 4.63
C THR A 53 7.61 -2.02 5.22
N SER A 54 6.74 -1.39 4.43
CA SER A 54 5.87 -0.32 4.91
C SER A 54 4.82 -0.90 5.85
N ASP A 55 3.95 -0.04 6.37
CA ASP A 55 2.94 -0.45 7.34
C ASP A 55 1.97 -1.48 6.73
N LEU A 56 1.60 -2.48 7.55
CA LEU A 56 0.58 -3.46 7.18
C LEU A 56 -0.80 -2.81 7.27
N GLU A 57 -1.49 -2.75 6.15
CA GLU A 57 -2.85 -2.23 6.06
C GLU A 57 -3.88 -3.38 6.06
N ILE A 58 -4.92 -3.25 6.88
CA ILE A 58 -6.03 -4.21 6.93
C ILE A 58 -7.32 -3.47 6.59
N GLY A 59 -8.07 -4.02 5.64
CA GLY A 59 -9.35 -3.46 5.19
C GLY A 59 -10.44 -4.52 5.15
N ALA A 60 -11.68 -4.07 5.18
CA ALA A 60 -12.84 -4.90 4.92
C ALA A 60 -13.76 -4.23 3.91
N LYS A 61 -14.42 -5.02 3.08
CA LYS A 61 -15.48 -4.56 2.17
C LYS A 61 -16.77 -5.24 2.57
N VAL A 62 -17.78 -4.45 2.87
CA VAL A 62 -19.16 -4.91 3.07
C VAL A 62 -20.02 -4.38 1.94
N GLN A 63 -20.56 -5.27 1.12
CA GLN A 63 -21.42 -4.95 0.00
C GLN A 63 -22.88 -5.00 0.46
N ILE A 64 -23.49 -3.81 0.56
CA ILE A 64 -24.84 -3.61 1.11
C ILE A 64 -25.92 -3.82 0.03
N LEU A 65 -25.66 -3.37 -1.20
CA LEU A 65 -26.57 -3.48 -2.34
C LEU A 65 -25.85 -4.16 -3.50
N GLN A 66 -26.49 -5.18 -4.05
CA GLN A 66 -26.01 -5.89 -5.22
C GLN A 66 -27.02 -5.64 -6.33
N LYS A 67 -26.64 -4.88 -7.38
CA LYS A 67 -27.53 -4.64 -8.51
C LYS A 67 -27.89 -5.98 -9.14
N GLU A 68 -29.19 -6.28 -9.22
CA GLU A 68 -29.68 -7.44 -9.94
C GLU A 68 -29.27 -7.32 -11.42
N LYS A 69 -28.71 -8.40 -11.97
CA LYS A 69 -28.48 -8.48 -13.41
C LYS A 69 -29.85 -8.49 -14.08
N LYS A 70 -30.25 -7.40 -14.74
CA LYS A 70 -31.27 -7.46 -15.79
C LYS A 70 -30.75 -8.41 -16.87
N ARG A 71 -31.34 -9.60 -16.91
CA ARG A 71 -31.24 -10.53 -18.03
C ARG A 71 -31.94 -9.96 -19.25
#